data_AF-A0A3S0KWJ0-F1
#
_entry.id   AF-A0A3S0KWJ0-F1
#
_cell.length_a   1.000
_cell.length_b   1.000
_cell.length_c   1.000
_cell.angle_alpha   90.00
_cell.angle_beta   90.00
_cell.angle_gamma   90.00
#
_symmetry.space_group_name_H-M   'P 1'
#
loop_
_entity.id
_entity.type
_entity.pdbx_description
1 polymer ?
#
loop_
_entity_poly.entity_id
_entity_poly.type
_entity_poly.pdbx_seq_one_letter_code
_entity_poly.pdbx_strand_id
1 'polypeptide(L)'
;MTVGAGDAVSLQGVWAVYGQASAEARRLIAARAERSAVAATGVEVAVAGLSLDIAGGEVLALLGRLGSGKSTLLRLMNRLVDPVAGTVTVGGVALADLSPRALAAFRRERLGMVFASAAALLANRTVAGNVEFALEVMGQGRSQRRERAEAALAQFGLADRAEAALADLSAADRLRVGFARAIVTAPRLLLIDDPFASLPALERSELTDDLARVARALGSTMVLAMRDAEDAMRVADRVAVLKSGALVAVDTPDALLERSDENAEVRFFLHRIAEQRAVRRRAERLDGAIKGFEAAVTQALGAVGQSAGALDSTARTLKGISSETGGRVIETAASVGQTAASVGAMEAAAQQMANSMDEIGQHVGQSVAIASAAVAQAQDTDDSVRGLIGAARSIVGMVGVISAIAARTRLLALNATIESARAGEAGKGFAVVASEVKQLAEQTARATEQIAAQAAGIQATTDGTIQAIARIKDTIGDMNALSGAVAAAVERQRGSADDIGQRIAEVSATAEALSAAIERFGSGAERTDAATSHVLDAADGLAALTEGLRARVDRFLADIRDGTAADGDPSNRRAG
;
A
#
# COMPACT_ATOMS: atom_id res chain seq x y z
N MET A 1 44.18 34.32 33.18
CA MET A 1 44.53 35.64 32.60
C MET A 1 44.29 35.57 31.11
N THR A 2 43.12 36.03 30.68
CA THR A 2 42.77 36.26 29.28
C THR A 2 43.57 37.45 28.77
N VAL A 3 44.59 37.20 27.97
CA VAL A 3 45.37 38.24 27.28
C VAL A 3 44.46 38.81 26.19
N GLY A 4 44.18 40.12 26.28
CA GLY A 4 43.27 40.83 25.38
C GLY A 4 43.71 40.78 23.92
N ALA A 5 42.71 40.96 23.05
CA ALA A 5 42.80 41.05 21.59
C ALA A 5 43.60 42.29 21.13
N GLY A 6 44.92 42.24 21.32
CA GLY A 6 45.88 43.11 20.63
C GLY A 6 46.76 42.26 19.73
N ASP A 7 47.20 42.82 18.61
CA ASP A 7 48.06 42.13 17.65
C ASP A 7 49.34 41.61 18.32
N ALA A 8 49.65 40.34 18.09
CA ALA A 8 50.90 39.76 18.56
C ALA A 8 52.10 40.32 17.78
N VAL A 9 51.90 40.65 16.50
CA VAL A 9 52.87 41.36 15.67
C VAL A 9 52.12 42.39 14.83
N SER A 10 52.61 43.63 14.82
CA SER A 10 52.16 44.66 13.88
C SER A 10 53.37 45.27 13.16
N LEU A 11 53.25 45.31 11.84
CA LEU A 11 54.19 45.92 10.91
C LEU A 11 53.48 47.11 10.28
N GLN A 12 54.03 48.31 10.38
CA GLN A 12 53.41 49.52 9.82
C GLN A 12 54.35 50.22 8.85
N GLY A 13 54.01 50.15 7.56
CA GLY A 13 54.72 50.83 6.47
C GLY A 13 56.21 50.48 6.39
N VAL A 14 56.57 49.23 6.66
CA VAL A 14 57.96 48.81 6.88
C VAL A 14 58.73 48.74 5.57
N TRP A 15 59.94 49.30 5.56
CA TRP A 15 60.90 49.22 4.47
C TRP A 15 62.21 48.59 4.93
N ALA A 16 62.75 47.68 4.12
CA ALA A 16 64.07 47.09 4.34
C ALA A 16 64.83 46.97 3.02
N VAL A 17 66.08 47.41 3.03
CA VAL A 17 66.99 47.36 1.88
C VAL A 17 68.32 46.74 2.28
N TYR A 18 68.98 46.06 1.35
CA TYR A 18 70.35 45.61 1.49
C TYR A 18 71.30 46.52 0.70
N GLY A 19 72.47 46.80 1.26
CA GLY A 19 73.41 47.83 0.78
C GLY A 19 73.38 49.11 1.62
N GLN A 20 74.29 50.05 1.36
CA GLN A 20 74.28 51.34 2.04
C GLN A 20 73.20 52.25 1.43
N ALA A 21 72.13 52.51 2.18
CA ALA A 21 71.08 53.43 1.76
C ALA A 21 71.59 54.87 1.67
N SER A 22 71.76 55.37 0.44
CA SER A 22 72.12 56.76 0.15
C SER A 22 71.06 57.73 0.68
N ALA A 23 71.42 59.02 0.80
CA ALA A 23 70.47 60.06 1.20
C ALA A 23 69.26 60.13 0.25
N GLU A 24 69.48 59.87 -1.04
CA GLU A 24 68.44 59.78 -2.07
C GLU A 24 67.51 58.59 -1.85
N ALA A 25 68.07 57.40 -1.59
CA ALA A 25 67.27 56.20 -1.27
C ALA A 25 66.36 56.43 -0.05
N ARG A 26 66.90 57.04 1.02
CA ARG A 26 66.14 57.36 2.24
C ARG A 26 65.03 58.38 1.97
N ARG A 27 65.28 59.39 1.13
CA ARG A 27 64.27 60.38 0.73
C ARG A 27 63.12 59.72 -0.05
N LEU A 28 63.45 58.84 -1.00
CA LEU A 28 62.46 58.10 -1.79
C LEU A 28 61.62 57.16 -0.93
N ILE A 29 62.26 56.45 0.01
CA ILE A 29 61.57 55.59 0.99
C ILE A 29 60.62 56.41 1.88
N ALA A 30 61.08 57.54 2.41
CA ALA A 30 60.25 58.43 3.23
C ALA A 30 59.05 58.98 2.46
N ALA A 31 59.21 59.24 1.16
CA ALA A 31 58.14 59.65 0.26
C ALA A 31 57.23 58.49 -0.19
N ARG A 32 57.48 57.25 0.27
CA ARG A 32 56.78 56.02 -0.16
C ARG A 32 56.78 55.85 -1.69
N ALA A 33 57.89 56.20 -2.33
CA ALA A 33 58.06 56.03 -3.77
C ALA A 33 57.97 54.56 -4.19
N GLU A 34 57.77 54.30 -5.48
CA GLU A 34 57.76 52.94 -6.00
C GLU A 34 59.08 52.20 -5.74
N ARG A 35 58.98 50.88 -5.52
CA ARG A 35 60.13 50.01 -5.29
C ARG A 35 61.21 50.15 -6.36
N SER A 36 60.82 50.27 -7.63
CA SER A 36 61.71 50.42 -8.79
C SER A 36 62.58 51.67 -8.68
N ALA A 37 62.00 52.79 -8.26
CA ALA A 37 62.70 54.06 -8.07
C ALA A 37 63.73 53.98 -6.93
N VAL A 38 63.37 53.34 -5.81
CA VAL A 38 64.31 53.11 -4.70
C VAL A 38 65.43 52.15 -5.12
N ALA A 39 65.11 51.08 -5.86
CA ALA A 39 66.12 50.14 -6.34
C ALA A 39 67.12 50.78 -7.33
N ALA A 40 66.69 51.78 -8.11
CA ALA A 40 67.55 52.50 -9.05
C ALA A 40 68.69 53.28 -8.37
N THR A 41 68.60 53.56 -7.06
CA THR A 41 69.68 54.19 -6.29
C THR A 41 70.79 53.21 -5.90
N GLY A 42 70.78 51.98 -6.42
CA GLY A 42 71.81 50.96 -6.19
C GLY A 42 71.62 50.12 -4.92
N VAL A 43 70.44 50.17 -4.28
CA VAL A 43 70.10 49.31 -3.12
C VAL A 43 69.16 48.18 -3.53
N GLU A 44 69.28 47.03 -2.88
CA GLU A 44 68.33 45.94 -3.08
C GLU A 44 67.13 46.10 -2.13
N VAL A 45 65.96 46.42 -2.68
CA VAL A 45 64.73 46.55 -1.89
C VAL A 45 64.10 45.19 -1.63
N ALA A 46 64.18 44.75 -0.38
CA ALA A 46 63.68 43.45 0.08
C ALA A 46 62.26 43.51 0.65
N VAL A 47 61.89 44.63 1.30
CA VAL A 47 60.51 44.92 1.76
C VAL A 47 60.18 46.38 1.44
N ALA A 48 59.01 46.62 0.87
CA ALA A 48 58.59 47.93 0.35
C ALA A 48 57.25 48.37 0.94
N GLY A 49 57.28 49.20 1.98
CA GLY A 49 56.09 49.85 2.55
C GLY A 49 55.05 48.89 3.12
N LEU A 50 55.46 47.71 3.57
CA LEU A 50 54.55 46.64 3.95
C LEU A 50 53.89 46.93 5.30
N SER A 51 52.56 46.80 5.35
CA SER A 51 51.80 46.80 6.59
C SER A 51 51.05 45.48 6.75
N LEU A 52 51.10 44.89 7.94
CA LEU A 52 50.53 43.57 8.22
C LEU A 52 50.37 43.39 9.73
N ASP A 53 49.17 42.99 10.13
CA ASP A 53 48.83 42.67 11.51
C ASP A 53 48.56 41.17 11.66
N ILE A 54 49.10 40.61 12.74
CA ILE A 54 49.06 39.18 13.08
C ILE A 54 48.49 39.04 14.48
N ALA A 55 47.36 38.37 14.59
CA ALA A 55 46.65 38.18 15.85
C ALA A 55 47.40 37.20 16.77
N GLY A 56 47.18 37.32 18.07
CA GLY A 56 47.74 36.40 19.05
C GLY A 56 47.22 34.98 18.87
N GLY A 57 48.13 34.01 18.78
CA GLY A 57 47.81 32.60 18.58
C GLY A 57 47.49 32.22 17.13
N GLU A 58 47.57 33.18 16.20
CA GLU A 58 47.38 32.95 14.77
C GLU A 58 48.58 32.24 14.15
N VAL A 59 48.30 31.30 13.25
CA VAL A 59 49.28 30.71 12.34
C VAL A 59 49.18 31.40 10.98
N LEU A 60 50.13 32.27 10.68
CA LEU A 60 50.23 32.97 9.40
C LEU A 60 51.29 32.33 8.49
N ALA A 61 50.89 31.84 7.32
CA ALA A 61 51.84 31.42 6.29
C ALA A 61 52.14 32.57 5.32
N LEU A 62 53.41 32.89 5.15
CA LEU A 62 53.91 33.82 4.14
C LEU A 62 54.25 33.03 2.87
N LEU A 63 53.47 33.25 1.81
CA LEU A 63 53.64 32.61 0.51
C LEU A 63 54.24 33.61 -0.48
N GLY A 64 55.10 33.15 -1.38
CA GLY A 64 55.66 34.01 -2.42
C GLY A 64 56.88 33.40 -3.08
N ARG A 65 57.29 33.95 -4.22
CA ARG A 65 58.46 33.44 -4.99
C ARG A 65 59.78 33.68 -4.24
N LEU A 66 60.85 33.05 -4.70
CA LEU A 66 62.20 33.34 -4.20
C LEU A 66 62.49 34.84 -4.37
N GLY A 67 63.03 35.49 -3.34
CA GLY A 67 63.28 36.94 -3.35
C GLY A 67 62.05 37.82 -3.10
N SER A 68 60.89 37.26 -2.73
CA SER A 68 59.68 38.06 -2.44
C SER A 68 59.71 38.82 -1.10
N GLY A 69 60.76 38.67 -0.29
CA GLY A 69 60.92 39.36 0.99
C GLY A 69 60.53 38.56 2.24
N LYS A 70 60.03 37.31 2.11
CA LYS A 70 59.60 36.46 3.24
C LYS A 70 60.62 36.36 4.38
N SER A 71 61.84 35.90 4.08
CA SER A 71 62.90 35.74 5.08
C SER A 71 63.32 37.08 5.69
N THR A 72 63.34 38.15 4.91
CA THR A 72 63.61 39.50 5.41
C THR A 72 62.49 39.96 6.36
N LEU A 73 61.23 39.64 6.06
CA LEU A 73 60.09 39.96 6.91
C LEU A 73 60.17 39.25 8.27
N LEU A 74 60.51 37.96 8.29
CA LEU A 74 60.77 37.22 9.53
C LEU A 74 61.96 37.83 10.31
N ARG A 75 63.03 38.21 9.61
CA ARG A 75 64.20 38.86 10.24
C ARG A 75 63.89 40.23 10.82
N LEU A 76 62.99 41.00 10.20
CA LEU A 76 62.49 42.27 10.73
C LEU A 76 61.70 42.05 12.03
N MET A 77 60.82 41.04 12.08
CA MET A 77 60.09 40.66 13.30
C MET A 77 61.02 40.20 14.44
N ASN A 78 62.19 39.64 14.11
CA ASN A 78 63.23 39.31 15.07
C ASN A 78 64.24 40.45 15.31
N ARG A 79 64.14 41.58 14.59
CA ARG A 79 65.14 42.68 14.51
C ARG A 79 66.57 42.21 14.18
N LEU A 80 66.71 41.13 13.41
CA LEU A 80 68.01 40.69 12.86
C LEU A 80 68.46 41.59 11.69
N VAL A 81 67.50 42.28 11.08
CA VAL A 81 67.68 43.37 10.13
C VAL A 81 66.91 44.56 10.70
N ASP A 82 67.52 45.74 10.72
CA ASP A 82 66.82 46.97 11.12
C ASP A 82 66.02 47.53 9.93
N PRO A 83 64.77 47.99 10.15
CA PRO A 83 64.02 48.68 9.11
C PRO A 83 64.68 50.03 8.77
N VAL A 84 64.64 50.40 7.49
CA VAL A 84 65.07 51.74 7.04
C VAL A 84 63.97 52.78 7.30
N ALA A 85 62.72 52.35 7.27
CA ALA A 85 61.54 53.13 7.63
C ALA A 85 60.40 52.22 8.10
N GLY A 86 59.42 52.80 8.78
CA GLY A 86 58.30 52.08 9.39
C GLY A 86 58.62 51.49 10.76
N THR A 87 57.60 50.92 11.40
CA THR A 87 57.69 50.40 12.77
C THR A 87 57.35 48.92 12.84
N VAL A 88 58.06 48.20 13.71
CA VAL A 88 57.83 46.78 14.01
C VAL A 88 57.56 46.65 15.50
N THR A 89 56.36 46.20 15.86
CA THR A 89 55.95 45.95 17.24
C THR A 89 55.64 44.48 17.45
N VAL A 90 56.17 43.90 18.53
CA VAL A 90 55.90 42.50 18.91
C VAL A 90 55.40 42.46 20.36
N GLY A 91 54.20 41.93 20.56
CA GLY A 91 53.54 41.88 21.87
C GLY A 91 53.43 43.25 22.53
N GLY A 92 53.11 44.28 21.74
CA GLY A 92 52.99 45.68 22.17
C GLY A 92 54.32 46.42 22.37
N VAL A 93 55.47 45.79 22.13
CA VAL A 93 56.80 46.43 22.31
C VAL A 93 57.35 46.84 20.95
N ALA A 94 57.62 48.13 20.76
CA ALA A 94 58.36 48.63 19.60
C ALA A 94 59.81 48.15 19.67
N LEU A 95 60.21 47.34 18.69
CA LEU A 95 61.53 46.70 18.75
C LEU A 95 62.66 47.71 18.64
N ALA A 96 62.44 48.84 17.96
CA ALA A 96 63.43 49.90 17.75
C ALA A 96 63.94 50.53 19.07
N ASP A 97 63.06 50.61 20.07
CA ASP A 97 63.32 51.29 21.35
C ASP A 97 64.16 50.43 22.32
N LEU A 98 64.34 49.14 22.00
CA LEU A 98 65.13 48.23 22.81
C LEU A 98 66.62 48.49 22.63
N SER A 99 67.34 48.63 23.74
CA SER A 99 68.81 48.57 23.75
C SER A 99 69.31 47.19 23.33
N PRO A 100 70.57 47.03 22.88
CA PRO A 100 71.10 45.73 22.47
C PRO A 100 70.96 44.63 23.54
N ARG A 101 71.10 44.98 24.82
CA ARG A 101 70.94 44.05 25.94
C ARG A 101 69.48 43.67 26.17
N ALA A 102 68.56 44.65 26.11
CA ALA A 102 67.12 44.43 26.25
C ALA A 102 66.55 43.61 25.07
N LEU A 103 67.04 43.85 23.85
CA LEU A 103 66.68 43.07 22.66
C LEU A 103 67.14 41.62 22.79
N ALA A 104 68.35 41.38 23.29
CA ALA A 104 68.84 40.03 23.52
C ALA A 104 68.01 39.27 24.57
N ALA A 105 67.58 39.93 25.65
CA ALA A 105 66.67 39.34 26.63
C ALA A 105 65.28 39.05 26.01
N PHE A 106 64.71 40.03 25.29
CA PHE A 106 63.43 39.90 24.60
C PHE A 106 63.41 38.70 23.66
N ARG A 107 64.47 38.51 22.86
CA ARG A 107 64.60 37.37 21.95
C ARG A 107 64.55 36.03 22.69
N ARG A 108 65.32 35.88 23.77
CA ARG A 108 65.41 34.60 24.48
C ARG A 108 64.11 34.24 25.21
N GLU A 109 63.38 35.24 25.70
CA GLU A 109 62.16 35.05 26.49
C GLU A 109 60.90 34.94 25.63
N ARG A 110 60.83 35.63 24.48
CA ARG A 110 59.57 35.80 23.74
C ARG A 110 59.60 35.25 22.32
N LEU A 111 60.77 35.05 21.72
CA LEU A 111 60.89 34.67 20.31
C LEU A 111 61.52 33.28 20.15
N GLY A 112 60.93 32.48 19.27
CA GLY A 112 61.55 31.28 18.72
C GLY A 112 61.85 31.51 17.24
N MET A 113 62.99 31.02 16.75
CA MET A 113 63.28 31.06 15.32
C MET A 113 63.83 29.73 14.82
N VAL A 114 63.28 29.26 13.70
CA VAL A 114 63.75 28.10 12.97
C VAL A 114 64.22 28.56 11.59
N PHE A 115 65.44 28.20 11.24
CA PHE A 115 66.05 28.57 9.97
C PHE A 115 65.95 27.43 8.97
N ALA A 116 65.91 27.75 7.67
CA ALA A 116 65.90 26.79 6.57
C ALA A 116 67.08 25.82 6.58
N SER A 117 68.23 26.20 7.15
CA SER A 117 69.45 25.39 7.12
C SER A 117 69.64 24.58 8.40
N ALA A 118 69.86 23.27 8.25
CA ALA A 118 70.28 22.37 9.31
C ALA A 118 71.64 22.77 9.94
N ALA A 119 72.43 23.62 9.27
CA ALA A 119 73.65 24.21 9.83
C ALA A 119 73.40 25.15 11.03
N ALA A 120 72.13 25.49 11.31
CA ALA A 120 71.75 26.23 12.51
C ALA A 120 71.82 25.39 13.80
N LEU A 121 72.03 24.08 13.70
CA LEU A 121 72.25 23.20 14.86
C LEU A 121 73.74 23.13 15.24
N LEU A 122 74.02 22.89 16.51
CA LEU A 122 75.36 22.80 17.08
C LEU A 122 75.90 21.38 16.86
N ALA A 123 76.80 21.23 15.87
CA ALA A 123 77.38 19.95 15.45
C ALA A 123 78.11 19.19 16.57
N ASN A 124 78.64 19.92 17.56
CA ASN A 124 79.37 19.38 18.70
C ASN A 124 78.47 19.02 19.90
N ARG A 125 77.15 18.99 19.74
CA ARG A 125 76.19 18.62 20.78
C ARG A 125 75.28 17.47 20.31
N THR A 126 74.78 16.68 21.26
CA THR A 126 73.75 15.67 21.01
C THR A 126 72.42 16.31 20.62
N VAL A 127 71.44 15.50 20.21
CA VAL A 127 70.07 15.94 19.93
C VAL A 127 69.46 16.69 21.11
N ALA A 128 69.48 16.12 22.31
CA ALA A 128 69.02 16.80 23.52
C ALA A 128 69.88 18.03 23.85
N GLY A 129 71.21 17.93 23.69
CA GLY A 129 72.11 19.06 23.93
C GLY A 129 71.84 20.29 23.04
N ASN A 130 71.29 20.07 21.84
CA ASN A 130 70.84 21.14 20.95
C ASN A 130 69.56 21.81 21.47
N VAL A 131 68.61 21.04 21.99
CA VAL A 131 67.36 21.58 22.56
C VAL A 131 67.63 22.27 23.90
N GLU A 132 68.47 21.69 24.76
CA GLU A 132 68.88 22.26 26.05
C GLU A 132 69.58 23.61 25.93
N PHE A 133 70.23 23.89 24.79
CA PHE A 133 70.99 25.12 24.57
C PHE A 133 70.15 26.38 24.79
N ALA A 134 68.89 26.39 24.34
CA ALA A 134 68.01 27.55 24.52
C ALA A 134 67.73 27.82 26.02
N LEU A 135 67.56 26.76 26.82
CA LEU A 135 67.33 26.86 28.26
C LEU A 135 68.62 27.16 29.04
N GLU A 136 69.78 26.72 28.53
CA GLU A 136 71.11 27.00 29.07
C GLU A 136 71.38 28.51 29.06
N VAL A 137 71.10 29.13 27.92
CA VAL A 137 71.26 30.58 27.71
C VAL A 137 70.28 31.37 28.59
N MET A 138 69.16 30.77 29.00
CA MET A 138 68.21 31.32 29.98
C MET A 138 68.61 31.07 31.44
N GLY A 139 69.73 30.39 31.71
CA GLY A 139 70.25 30.14 33.05
C GLY A 139 69.54 29.02 33.82
N GLN A 140 68.82 28.12 33.15
CA GLN A 140 68.11 27.01 33.82
C GLN A 140 69.06 25.88 34.28
N GLY A 141 68.70 25.22 35.38
CA GLY A 141 69.49 24.12 35.97
C GLY A 141 69.52 22.87 35.09
N ARG A 142 70.65 22.14 35.08
CA ARG A 142 70.90 21.00 34.16
C ARG A 142 69.79 19.94 34.15
N SER A 143 69.29 19.54 35.31
CA SER A 143 68.22 18.53 35.42
C SER A 143 66.91 19.00 34.79
N GLN A 144 66.49 20.24 35.07
CA GLN A 144 65.29 20.84 34.48
C GLN A 144 65.42 21.05 32.97
N ARG A 145 66.61 21.44 32.50
CA ARG A 145 66.86 21.58 31.06
C ARG A 145 66.71 20.26 30.33
N ARG A 146 67.26 19.19 30.90
CA ARG A 146 67.20 17.85 30.31
C ARG A 146 65.77 17.34 30.18
N GLU A 147 65.00 17.41 31.27
CA GLU A 147 63.59 16.99 31.29
C GLU A 147 62.76 17.74 30.24
N ARG A 148 62.90 19.07 30.19
CA ARG A 148 62.18 19.90 29.19
C ARG A 148 62.62 19.62 27.76
N ALA A 149 63.91 19.33 27.55
CA ALA A 149 64.43 18.99 26.23
C ALA A 149 63.86 17.65 25.72
N GLU A 150 63.82 16.62 26.58
CA GLU A 150 63.22 15.33 26.25
C GLU A 150 61.71 15.45 25.98
N ALA A 151 60.99 16.23 26.78
CA ALA A 151 59.57 16.51 26.56
C ALA A 151 59.31 17.23 25.22
N ALA A 152 60.17 18.19 24.84
CA ALA A 152 60.05 18.87 23.54
C ALA A 152 60.39 17.94 22.37
N LEU A 153 61.38 17.04 22.52
CA LEU A 153 61.73 16.04 21.50
C LEU A 153 60.63 14.99 21.32
N ALA A 154 59.95 14.60 22.41
CA ALA A 154 58.83 13.66 22.36
C ALA A 154 57.67 14.15 21.48
N GLN A 155 57.43 15.47 21.43
CA GLN A 155 56.39 16.06 20.57
C GLN A 155 56.64 15.84 19.07
N PHE A 156 57.90 15.61 18.68
CA PHE A 156 58.30 15.29 17.31
C PHE A 156 58.74 13.83 17.14
N GLY A 157 58.46 12.95 18.11
CA GLY A 157 58.81 11.54 18.04
C GLY A 157 60.31 11.24 18.10
N LEU A 158 61.13 12.11 18.72
CA LEU A 158 62.59 11.97 18.81
C LEU A 158 63.11 11.68 20.22
N ALA A 159 62.26 11.22 21.14
CA ALA A 159 62.64 10.99 22.54
C ALA A 159 63.71 9.90 22.71
N ASP A 160 63.61 8.81 21.94
CA ASP A 160 64.56 7.69 21.92
C ASP A 160 65.92 8.04 21.28
N ARG A 161 65.98 9.15 20.53
CA ARG A 161 67.19 9.64 19.86
C ARG A 161 67.86 10.80 20.60
N ALA A 162 67.46 11.09 21.84
CA ALA A 162 67.97 12.22 22.63
C ALA A 162 69.51 12.29 22.75
N GLU A 163 70.19 11.15 22.82
CA GLU A 163 71.66 11.07 22.93
C GLU A 163 72.39 10.91 21.60
N ALA A 164 71.68 10.78 20.47
CA ALA A 164 72.30 10.58 19.17
C ALA A 164 73.13 11.81 18.73
N ALA A 165 74.11 11.57 17.85
CA ALA A 165 74.80 12.64 17.16
C ALA A 165 73.93 13.18 16.00
N LEU A 166 74.04 14.48 15.69
CA LEU A 166 73.27 15.08 14.58
C LEU A 166 73.59 14.50 13.19
N ALA A 167 74.78 13.92 13.04
CA ALA A 167 75.21 13.24 11.83
C ALA A 167 74.37 11.97 11.55
N ASP A 168 73.80 11.36 12.59
CA ASP A 168 73.03 10.12 12.51
C ASP A 168 71.53 10.34 12.24
N LEU A 169 71.13 11.61 12.03
CA LEU A 169 69.74 12.00 11.78
C LEU A 169 69.47 12.21 10.29
N SER A 170 68.22 11.97 9.88
CA SER A 170 67.73 12.41 8.58
C SER A 170 67.66 13.95 8.51
N ALA A 171 67.50 14.50 7.31
CA ALA A 171 67.30 15.94 7.16
C ALA A 171 65.99 16.40 7.84
N ALA A 172 64.94 15.61 7.74
CA ALA A 172 63.66 15.84 8.41
C ALA A 172 63.80 15.80 9.95
N ASP A 173 64.54 14.83 10.50
CA ASP A 173 64.73 14.75 11.96
C ASP A 173 65.60 15.89 12.49
N ARG A 174 66.61 16.34 11.74
CA ARG A 174 67.34 17.57 12.12
C ARG A 174 66.41 18.78 12.19
N LEU A 175 65.44 18.90 11.29
CA LEU A 175 64.44 19.97 11.36
C LEU A 175 63.53 19.80 12.58
N ARG A 176 63.08 18.58 12.91
CA ARG A 176 62.35 18.28 14.15
C ARG A 176 63.12 18.69 15.40
N VAL A 177 64.44 18.43 15.46
CA VAL A 177 65.30 18.93 16.54
C VAL A 177 65.33 20.47 16.56
N GLY A 178 65.40 21.11 15.40
CA GLY A 178 65.32 22.57 15.26
C GLY A 178 64.00 23.14 15.78
N PHE A 179 62.88 22.50 15.46
CA PHE A 179 61.55 22.85 15.97
C PHE A 179 61.47 22.65 17.48
N ALA A 180 61.88 21.48 18.00
CA ALA A 180 61.93 21.18 19.43
C ALA A 180 62.74 22.24 20.20
N ARG A 181 63.92 22.61 19.69
CA ARG A 181 64.77 23.67 20.25
C ARG A 181 64.09 25.04 20.25
N ALA A 182 63.31 25.35 19.23
CA ALA A 182 62.61 26.63 19.15
C ALA A 182 61.38 26.69 20.07
N ILE A 183 60.69 25.57 20.29
CA ILE A 183 59.48 25.54 21.13
C ILE A 183 59.77 25.30 22.62
N VAL A 184 60.93 24.75 22.99
CA VAL A 184 61.22 24.36 24.38
C VAL A 184 61.16 25.53 25.37
N THR A 185 61.40 26.76 24.92
CA THR A 185 61.29 27.99 25.73
C THR A 185 59.86 28.49 25.87
N ALA A 186 58.88 27.86 25.21
CA ALA A 186 57.51 28.31 25.06
C ALA A 186 57.43 29.78 24.56
N PRO A 187 57.97 30.06 23.35
CA PRO A 187 58.01 31.41 22.81
C PRO A 187 56.60 31.94 22.52
N ARG A 188 56.38 33.24 22.68
CA ARG A 188 55.10 33.88 22.32
C ARG A 188 54.93 34.03 20.81
N LEU A 189 56.04 34.15 20.10
CA LEU A 189 56.09 34.25 18.64
C LEU A 189 57.16 33.29 18.11
N LEU A 190 56.74 32.37 17.25
CA LEU A 190 57.61 31.40 16.57
C LEU A 190 57.72 31.76 15.09
N LEU A 191 58.94 32.06 14.65
CA LEU A 191 59.26 32.46 13.29
C LEU A 191 59.95 31.30 12.57
N ILE A 192 59.41 30.87 11.43
CA ILE A 192 59.90 29.69 10.72
C ILE A 192 60.22 30.08 9.28
N ASP A 193 61.50 30.08 8.93
CA ASP A 193 61.99 30.55 7.62
C ASP A 193 62.23 29.37 6.67
N ASP A 194 61.28 29.09 5.77
CA ASP A 194 61.33 28.09 4.69
C ASP A 194 61.96 26.76 5.12
N PRO A 195 61.38 26.10 6.14
CA PRO A 195 62.02 24.98 6.83
C PRO A 195 62.11 23.74 5.94
N PHE A 196 61.28 23.65 4.91
CA PHE A 196 61.13 22.46 4.09
C PHE A 196 61.83 22.56 2.74
N ALA A 197 62.66 23.58 2.55
CA ALA A 197 63.15 23.96 1.24
C ALA A 197 63.92 22.84 0.50
N SER A 198 64.55 21.94 1.26
CA SER A 198 65.41 20.86 0.77
C SER A 198 64.82 19.46 0.90
N LEU A 199 63.54 19.32 1.26
CA LEU A 199 62.93 18.01 1.55
C LEU A 199 62.12 17.43 0.37
N PRO A 200 62.15 16.10 0.17
CA PRO A 200 61.21 15.39 -0.71
C PRO A 200 59.75 15.64 -0.32
N ALA A 201 58.82 15.47 -1.26
CA ALA A 201 57.40 15.79 -1.05
C ALA A 201 56.73 14.98 0.06
N LEU A 202 57.07 13.69 0.21
CA LEU A 202 56.49 12.84 1.26
C LEU A 202 56.93 13.27 2.66
N GLU A 203 58.24 13.39 2.90
CA GLU A 203 58.82 13.85 4.18
C GLU A 203 58.35 15.26 4.54
N ARG A 204 58.19 16.13 3.53
CA ARG A 204 57.61 17.46 3.72
C ARG A 204 56.18 17.36 4.24
N SER A 205 55.32 16.57 3.60
CA SER A 205 53.93 16.42 4.05
C SER A 205 53.85 15.93 5.50
N GLU A 206 54.70 14.97 5.88
CA GLU A 206 54.76 14.48 7.27
C GLU A 206 55.15 15.59 8.26
N LEU A 207 56.16 16.41 7.93
CA LEU A 207 56.55 17.53 8.77
C LEU A 207 55.54 18.67 8.79
N THR A 208 54.85 18.91 7.68
CA THR A 208 53.70 19.82 7.62
C THR A 208 52.62 19.37 8.61
N ASP A 209 52.35 18.07 8.70
CA ASP A 209 51.44 17.51 9.70
C ASP A 209 51.95 17.66 11.13
N ASP A 210 53.24 17.40 11.36
CA ASP A 210 53.87 17.61 12.67
C ASP A 210 53.70 19.07 13.11
N LEU A 211 53.96 20.03 12.23
CA LEU A 211 53.74 21.46 12.49
C LEU A 211 52.27 21.79 12.72
N ALA A 212 51.34 21.26 11.93
CA ALA A 212 49.90 21.50 12.13
C ALA A 212 49.42 20.98 13.50
N ARG A 213 49.96 19.84 13.97
CA ARG A 213 49.66 19.31 15.30
C ARG A 213 50.28 20.19 16.40
N VAL A 214 51.55 20.56 16.26
CA VAL A 214 52.25 21.39 17.26
C VAL A 214 51.64 22.79 17.33
N ALA A 215 51.31 23.41 16.21
CA ALA A 215 50.67 24.73 16.17
C ALA A 215 49.37 24.76 17.00
N ARG A 216 48.51 23.74 16.80
CA ARG A 216 47.27 23.57 17.57
C ARG A 216 47.50 23.36 19.07
N ALA A 217 48.60 22.71 19.45
CA ALA A 217 48.92 22.40 20.85
C ALA A 217 49.63 23.56 21.58
N LEU A 218 50.49 24.31 20.89
CA LEU A 218 51.36 25.32 21.50
C LEU A 218 50.62 26.63 21.80
N GLY A 219 49.56 26.95 21.04
CA GLY A 219 48.77 28.19 21.18
C GLY A 219 49.57 29.49 21.01
N SER A 220 50.79 29.40 20.49
CA SER A 220 51.71 30.52 20.27
C SER A 220 51.48 31.10 18.89
N THR A 221 51.77 32.39 18.70
CA THR A 221 51.66 33.01 17.37
C THR A 221 52.76 32.46 16.48
N MET A 222 52.43 32.03 15.25
CA MET A 222 53.38 31.41 14.33
C MET A 222 53.41 32.14 13.00
N VAL A 223 54.60 32.45 12.49
CA VAL A 223 54.76 33.01 11.14
C VAL A 223 55.69 32.13 10.34
N LEU A 224 55.17 31.50 9.29
CA LEU A 224 55.88 30.49 8.51
C LEU A 224 56.11 30.99 7.08
N ALA A 225 57.36 31.19 6.68
CA ALA A 225 57.67 31.36 5.27
C ALA A 225 57.59 30.01 4.56
N MET A 226 56.72 29.91 3.55
CA MET A 226 56.50 28.70 2.77
C MET A 226 56.61 29.00 1.29
N ARG A 227 57.00 27.98 0.50
CA ARG A 227 57.05 28.04 -0.97
C ARG A 227 55.91 27.29 -1.63
N ASP A 228 55.39 26.28 -0.94
CA ASP A 228 54.31 25.43 -1.42
C ASP A 228 52.97 25.95 -0.86
N ALA A 229 52.00 26.13 -1.75
CA ALA A 229 50.69 26.66 -1.39
C ALA A 229 49.83 25.63 -0.66
N GLU A 230 49.98 24.34 -0.99
CA GLU A 230 49.19 23.27 -0.41
C GLU A 230 49.56 23.07 1.07
N ASP A 231 50.86 23.09 1.38
CA ASP A 231 51.35 23.06 2.77
C ASP A 231 50.90 24.30 3.56
N ALA A 232 50.96 25.48 2.94
CA ALA A 232 50.51 26.72 3.57
C ALA A 232 49.03 26.67 3.92
N MET A 233 48.19 26.18 3.01
CA MET A 233 46.75 26.03 3.23
C MET A 233 46.40 24.96 4.25
N ARG A 234 47.27 23.98 4.47
CA ARG A 234 47.07 22.90 5.43
C ARG A 234 47.34 23.31 6.87
N VAL A 235 48.30 24.22 7.08
CA VAL A 235 48.81 24.57 8.41
C VAL A 235 48.28 25.92 8.90
N ALA A 236 48.03 26.86 7.99
CA ALA A 236 47.81 28.25 8.36
C ALA A 236 46.33 28.61 8.53
N ASP A 237 46.06 29.46 9.51
CA ASP A 237 44.76 30.12 9.68
C ASP A 237 44.57 31.21 8.61
N ARG A 238 45.66 31.90 8.27
CA ARG A 238 45.72 32.91 7.20
C ARG A 238 46.97 32.73 6.34
N VAL A 239 46.84 33.04 5.07
CA VAL A 239 47.96 33.04 4.12
C VAL A 239 48.17 34.47 3.60
N ALA A 240 49.38 34.99 3.73
CA ALA A 240 49.80 36.25 3.15
C ALA A 240 50.65 36.01 1.90
N VAL A 241 50.18 36.46 0.74
CA VAL A 241 50.89 36.34 -0.53
C VAL A 241 51.76 37.58 -0.74
N LEU A 242 53.05 37.38 -0.94
CA LEU A 242 54.07 38.42 -1.09
C LEU A 242 54.65 38.41 -2.50
N LYS A 243 54.80 39.59 -3.07
CA LYS A 243 55.47 39.80 -4.36
C LYS A 243 56.44 40.95 -4.27
N SER A 244 57.71 40.69 -4.58
CA SER A 244 58.76 41.71 -4.65
C SER A 244 58.81 42.64 -3.42
N GLY A 245 58.63 42.10 -2.21
CA GLY A 245 58.68 42.86 -0.97
C GLY A 245 57.39 43.58 -0.57
N ALA A 246 56.30 43.45 -1.34
CA ALA A 246 54.99 44.01 -1.02
C ALA A 246 53.96 42.90 -0.72
N LEU A 247 52.99 43.22 0.14
CA LEU A 247 51.84 42.36 0.42
C LEU A 247 50.82 42.47 -0.72
N VAL A 248 50.46 41.35 -1.34
CA VAL A 248 49.51 41.28 -2.45
C VAL A 248 48.11 40.94 -1.97
N ALA A 249 48.00 39.93 -1.10
CA ALA A 249 46.74 39.49 -0.52
C ALA A 249 47.01 38.85 0.83
N VAL A 250 46.05 38.96 1.75
CA VAL A 250 46.05 38.20 3.00
C VAL A 250 44.62 37.82 3.36
N ASP A 251 44.37 36.54 3.61
CA ASP A 251 43.08 36.04 4.06
C ASP A 251 43.18 34.61 4.57
N THR A 252 42.04 34.06 4.99
CA THR A 252 41.88 32.62 5.20
C THR A 252 42.13 31.81 3.92
N PRO A 253 42.60 30.55 4.02
CA PRO A 253 42.78 29.67 2.87
C PRO A 253 41.57 29.59 1.94
N ASP A 254 40.37 29.42 2.49
CA ASP A 254 39.15 29.26 1.67
C ASP A 254 38.76 30.56 0.96
N ALA A 255 38.80 31.71 1.63
CA ALA A 255 38.53 33.00 0.99
C ALA A 255 39.53 33.31 -0.13
N LEU A 256 40.81 32.95 0.04
CA LEU A 256 41.82 33.11 -1.01
C LEU A 256 41.60 32.17 -2.20
N LEU A 257 41.06 30.97 -1.98
CA LEU A 257 40.70 30.04 -3.06
C LEU A 257 39.51 30.55 -3.86
N GLU A 258 38.49 31.09 -3.20
CA GLU A 258 37.30 31.64 -3.88
C GLU A 258 37.66 32.79 -4.81
N ARG A 259 38.62 33.62 -4.41
CA ARG A 259 39.08 34.76 -5.20
C ARG A 259 40.43 34.53 -5.87
N SER A 260 40.82 33.27 -6.10
CA SER A 260 42.15 32.95 -6.62
C SER A 260 42.43 33.59 -7.97
N ASP A 261 41.39 33.87 -8.76
CA ASP A 261 41.52 34.48 -10.09
C ASP A 261 41.66 36.01 -10.07
N GLU A 262 41.37 36.70 -8.96
CA GLU A 262 41.36 38.17 -8.92
C GLU A 262 42.76 38.78 -9.02
N ASN A 263 43.81 38.03 -8.66
CA ASN A 263 45.19 38.51 -8.70
C ASN A 263 46.12 37.46 -9.31
N ALA A 264 46.98 37.87 -10.25
CA ALA A 264 47.90 36.97 -10.95
C ALA A 264 48.87 36.22 -10.02
N GLU A 265 49.31 36.83 -8.91
CA GLU A 265 50.20 36.17 -7.95
C GLU A 265 49.44 35.15 -7.09
N VAL A 266 48.22 35.47 -6.67
CA VAL A 266 47.35 34.55 -5.93
C VAL A 266 46.97 33.36 -6.83
N ARG A 267 46.59 33.63 -8.08
CA ARG A 267 46.28 32.61 -9.08
C ARG A 267 47.41 31.64 -9.30
N PHE A 268 48.64 32.15 -9.44
CA PHE A 268 49.84 31.32 -9.63
C PHE A 268 49.98 30.24 -8.57
N PHE A 269 49.72 30.57 -7.30
CA PHE A 269 49.84 29.63 -6.20
C PHE A 269 48.61 28.73 -6.05
N LEU A 270 47.40 29.24 -6.29
CA LEU A 270 46.16 28.60 -5.83
C LEU A 270 45.34 27.93 -6.93
N HIS A 271 45.55 28.26 -8.20
CA HIS A 271 44.74 27.79 -9.31
C HIS A 271 44.66 26.25 -9.39
N ARG A 272 45.79 25.55 -9.24
CA ARG A 272 45.82 24.08 -9.26
C ARG A 272 44.99 23.45 -8.13
N ILE A 273 45.01 24.06 -6.94
CA ILE A 273 44.25 23.59 -5.77
C ILE A 273 42.75 23.82 -6.01
N ALA A 274 42.38 24.96 -6.58
CA ALA A 274 40.99 25.28 -6.93
C ALA A 274 40.41 24.31 -7.97
N GLU A 275 41.16 24.01 -9.05
CA GLU A 275 40.75 23.08 -10.09
C GLU A 275 40.53 21.65 -9.55
N GLN A 276 41.48 21.14 -8.76
CA GLN A 276 41.37 19.81 -8.17
C GLN A 276 40.16 19.69 -7.23
N ARG A 277 39.90 20.71 -6.40
CA ARG A 277 38.70 20.75 -5.54
C ARG A 277 37.41 20.77 -6.38
N ALA A 278 37.39 21.49 -7.51
CA ALA A 278 36.22 21.56 -8.38
C ALA A 278 35.92 20.20 -9.06
N VAL A 279 36.94 19.52 -9.59
CA VAL A 279 36.80 18.19 -10.19
C VAL A 279 36.28 17.18 -9.18
N ARG A 280 36.85 17.15 -7.97
CA ARG A 280 36.41 16.25 -6.90
C ARG A 280 34.95 16.46 -6.50
N ARG A 281 34.53 17.72 -6.29
CA ARG A 281 33.14 18.05 -5.96
C ARG A 281 32.16 17.63 -7.07
N ARG A 282 32.57 17.76 -8.33
CA ARG A 282 31.75 17.32 -9.47
C ARG A 282 31.60 15.80 -9.47
N ALA A 283 32.67 15.05 -9.25
CA ALA A 283 32.65 13.60 -9.17
C ALA A 283 31.73 13.10 -8.04
N GLU A 284 31.84 13.69 -6.84
CA GLU A 284 31.00 13.35 -5.68
C GLU A 284 29.50 13.63 -5.94
N ARG A 285 29.17 14.74 -6.59
CA ARG A 285 27.78 15.05 -6.99
C ARG A 285 27.22 14.06 -8.02
N LEU A 286 28.04 13.67 -9.00
CA LEU A 286 27.63 12.73 -10.04
C LEU A 286 27.38 11.33 -9.46
N ASP A 287 28.28 10.84 -8.61
CA ASP A 287 28.12 9.56 -7.91
C ASP A 287 26.85 9.54 -7.04
N GLY A 288 26.58 10.63 -6.31
CA GLY A 288 25.33 10.76 -5.54
C GLY A 288 24.07 10.75 -6.42
N ALA A 289 24.10 11.42 -7.57
CA ALA A 289 22.98 11.43 -8.51
C ALA A 289 22.74 10.04 -9.15
N ILE A 290 23.80 9.31 -9.51
CA ILE A 290 23.71 7.95 -10.06
C ILE A 290 23.07 7.00 -9.03
N LYS A 291 23.55 7.00 -7.78
CA LYS A 291 23.00 6.18 -6.70
C LYS A 291 21.53 6.49 -6.42
N GLY A 292 21.17 7.77 -6.42
CA GLY A 292 19.79 8.21 -6.25
C GLY A 292 18.88 7.73 -7.39
N PHE A 293 19.35 7.81 -8.64
CA PHE A 293 18.63 7.31 -9.81
C PHE A 293 18.43 5.79 -9.76
N GLU A 294 19.47 5.03 -9.45
CA GLU A 294 19.42 3.56 -9.32
C GLU A 294 18.39 3.09 -8.30
N ALA A 295 18.39 3.71 -7.11
CA ALA A 295 17.42 3.41 -6.06
C ALA A 295 15.99 3.73 -6.50
N ALA A 296 15.76 4.89 -7.13
CA ALA A 296 14.44 5.29 -7.62
C ALA A 296 13.90 4.35 -8.70
N VAL A 297 14.73 3.93 -9.65
CA VAL A 297 14.31 3.01 -10.72
C VAL A 297 14.03 1.61 -10.17
N THR A 298 14.88 1.10 -9.28
CA THR A 298 14.65 -0.22 -8.65
C THR A 298 13.35 -0.23 -7.84
N GLN A 299 13.06 0.84 -7.10
CA GLN A 299 11.80 0.97 -6.37
C GLN A 299 10.59 1.03 -7.32
N ALA A 300 10.67 1.84 -8.38
CA ALA A 300 9.59 1.98 -9.36
C ALA A 300 9.29 0.66 -10.09
N LEU A 301 10.33 -0.03 -10.58
CA LEU A 301 10.19 -1.34 -11.22
C LEU A 301 9.66 -2.40 -10.25
N GLY A 302 10.10 -2.38 -8.99
CA GLY A 302 9.57 -3.25 -7.96
C GLY A 302 8.08 -3.05 -7.71
N ALA A 303 7.60 -1.80 -7.66
CA ALA A 303 6.18 -1.49 -7.48
C ALA A 303 5.30 -1.92 -8.67
N VAL A 304 5.80 -1.76 -9.90
CA VAL A 304 5.12 -2.24 -11.11
C VAL A 304 5.05 -3.77 -11.12
N GLY A 305 6.14 -4.46 -10.77
CA GLY A 305 6.18 -5.91 -10.67
C GLY A 305 5.21 -6.47 -9.63
N GLN A 306 5.10 -5.84 -8.46
CA GLN A 306 4.11 -6.22 -7.44
C GLN A 306 2.67 -6.02 -7.93
N SER A 307 2.40 -4.92 -8.64
CA SER A 307 1.07 -4.65 -9.21
C SER A 307 0.70 -5.65 -10.30
N ALA A 308 1.65 -6.02 -11.17
CA ALA A 308 1.48 -7.07 -12.17
C ALA A 308 1.14 -8.42 -11.52
N GLY A 309 1.88 -8.81 -10.47
CA GLY A 309 1.61 -10.04 -9.72
C GLY A 309 0.24 -10.06 -9.03
N ALA A 310 -0.20 -8.92 -8.48
CA ALA A 310 -1.54 -8.80 -7.90
C ALA A 310 -2.65 -8.92 -8.96
N LEU A 311 -2.45 -8.37 -10.15
CA LEU A 311 -3.37 -8.51 -11.28
C LEU A 311 -3.45 -9.96 -11.77
N ASP A 312 -2.31 -10.66 -11.94
CA ASP A 312 -2.28 -12.09 -12.30
C ASP A 312 -3.06 -12.94 -11.28
N SER A 313 -2.77 -12.76 -9.99
CA SER A 313 -3.48 -13.51 -8.94
C SER A 313 -4.98 -13.24 -8.95
N THR A 314 -5.39 -11.97 -9.07
CA THR A 314 -6.81 -11.58 -9.10
C THR A 314 -7.51 -12.20 -10.31
N ALA A 315 -6.85 -12.18 -11.46
CA ALA A 315 -7.38 -12.77 -12.68
C ALA A 315 -7.49 -14.30 -12.54
N ARG A 316 -6.49 -15.01 -12.01
CA ARG A 316 -6.61 -16.47 -11.77
C ARG A 316 -7.78 -16.82 -10.85
N THR A 317 -8.02 -16.04 -9.81
CA THR A 317 -9.19 -16.22 -8.94
C THR A 317 -10.49 -16.01 -9.69
N LEU A 318 -10.62 -14.93 -10.49
CA LEU A 318 -11.81 -14.68 -11.31
C LEU A 318 -12.06 -15.80 -12.34
N LYS A 319 -11.00 -16.37 -12.93
CA LYS A 319 -11.09 -17.50 -13.85
C LYS A 319 -11.66 -18.75 -13.16
N GLY A 320 -11.20 -19.02 -11.94
CA GLY A 320 -11.74 -20.10 -11.09
C GLY A 320 -13.23 -19.89 -10.80
N ILE A 321 -13.61 -18.69 -10.36
CA ILE A 321 -15.00 -18.33 -10.06
C ILE A 321 -15.88 -18.46 -11.32
N SER A 322 -15.40 -18.03 -12.48
CA SER A 322 -16.15 -18.12 -13.73
C SER A 322 -16.39 -19.58 -14.14
N SER A 323 -15.38 -20.44 -14.04
CA SER A 323 -15.50 -21.87 -14.31
C SER A 323 -16.51 -22.54 -13.37
N GLU A 324 -16.45 -22.24 -12.06
CA GLU A 324 -17.42 -22.74 -11.08
C GLU A 324 -18.85 -22.24 -11.38
N THR A 325 -18.98 -20.96 -11.75
CA THR A 325 -20.26 -20.36 -12.16
C THR A 325 -20.82 -21.05 -13.40
N GLY A 326 -19.98 -21.36 -14.39
CA GLY A 326 -20.36 -22.14 -15.57
C GLY A 326 -20.90 -23.52 -15.22
N GLY A 327 -20.25 -24.23 -14.28
CA GLY A 327 -20.74 -25.51 -13.76
C GLY A 327 -22.11 -25.40 -13.09
N ARG A 328 -22.30 -24.38 -12.24
CA ARG A 328 -23.59 -24.10 -11.57
C ARG A 328 -24.71 -23.74 -12.54
N VAL A 329 -24.41 -23.03 -13.62
CA VAL A 329 -25.36 -22.71 -14.69
C VAL A 329 -25.90 -23.98 -15.34
N ILE A 330 -25.04 -24.95 -15.63
CA ILE A 330 -25.44 -26.24 -16.22
C ILE A 330 -26.34 -27.03 -15.25
N GLU A 331 -25.97 -27.11 -13.97
CA GLU A 331 -26.75 -27.81 -12.94
C GLU A 331 -28.15 -27.17 -12.76
N THR A 332 -28.18 -25.84 -12.68
CA THR A 332 -29.45 -25.10 -12.52
C THR A 332 -30.32 -25.23 -13.77
N ALA A 333 -29.74 -25.18 -14.98
CA ALA A 333 -30.47 -25.37 -16.23
C ALA A 333 -31.16 -26.74 -16.28
N ALA A 334 -30.46 -27.80 -15.85
CA ALA A 334 -31.04 -29.14 -15.77
C ALA A 334 -32.23 -29.20 -14.79
N SER A 335 -32.12 -28.54 -13.63
CA SER A 335 -33.20 -28.47 -12.64
C SER A 335 -34.43 -27.70 -13.16
N VAL A 336 -34.20 -26.60 -13.90
CA VAL A 336 -35.29 -25.86 -14.57
C VAL A 336 -35.95 -26.70 -15.65
N GLY A 337 -35.17 -27.44 -16.45
CA GLY A 337 -35.71 -28.38 -17.44
C GLY A 337 -36.61 -29.45 -16.81
N GLN A 338 -36.20 -30.00 -15.66
CA GLN A 338 -37.02 -30.96 -14.90
C GLN A 338 -38.28 -30.33 -14.30
N THR A 339 -38.20 -29.07 -13.87
CA THR A 339 -39.37 -28.31 -13.39
C THR A 339 -40.37 -28.09 -14.51
N ALA A 340 -39.92 -27.67 -15.70
CA ALA A 340 -40.77 -27.49 -16.87
C ALA A 340 -41.46 -28.81 -17.28
N ALA A 341 -40.74 -29.93 -17.26
CA ALA A 341 -41.33 -31.25 -17.51
C ALA A 341 -42.39 -31.63 -16.47
N SER A 342 -42.16 -31.31 -15.19
CA SER A 342 -43.11 -31.57 -14.10
C SER A 342 -44.37 -30.71 -14.23
N VAL A 343 -44.23 -29.44 -14.60
CA VAL A 343 -45.34 -28.52 -14.89
C VAL A 343 -46.18 -29.05 -16.05
N GLY A 344 -45.57 -29.51 -17.14
CA GLY A 344 -46.31 -30.11 -18.26
C GLY A 344 -47.08 -31.37 -17.88
N ALA A 345 -46.53 -32.21 -17.00
CA ALA A 345 -47.25 -33.38 -16.47
C ALA A 345 -48.42 -32.98 -15.56
N MET A 346 -48.26 -31.93 -14.75
CA MET A 346 -49.33 -31.39 -13.90
C MET A 346 -50.46 -30.79 -14.74
N GLU A 347 -50.15 -30.08 -15.82
CA GLU A 347 -51.15 -29.51 -16.73
C GLU A 347 -52.00 -30.61 -17.36
N ALA A 348 -51.36 -31.67 -17.87
CA ALA A 348 -52.07 -32.82 -18.42
C ALA A 348 -52.98 -33.49 -17.39
N ALA A 349 -52.52 -33.64 -16.13
CA ALA A 349 -53.32 -34.20 -15.05
C ALA A 349 -54.50 -33.30 -14.66
N ALA A 350 -54.31 -31.98 -14.59
CA ALA A 350 -55.37 -31.01 -14.31
C ALA A 350 -56.45 -31.02 -15.41
N GLN A 351 -56.04 -31.06 -16.68
CA GLN A 351 -56.96 -31.14 -17.82
C GLN A 351 -57.75 -32.47 -17.83
N GLN A 352 -57.08 -33.59 -17.51
CA GLN A 352 -57.75 -34.88 -17.38
C GLN A 352 -58.76 -34.87 -16.23
N MET A 353 -58.43 -34.23 -15.10
CA MET A 353 -59.33 -34.09 -13.96
C MET A 353 -60.55 -33.25 -14.33
N ALA A 354 -60.37 -32.12 -15.03
CA ALA A 354 -61.47 -31.27 -15.51
C ALA A 354 -62.42 -32.05 -16.42
N ASN A 355 -61.87 -32.80 -17.39
CA ASN A 355 -62.67 -33.62 -18.30
C ASN A 355 -63.46 -34.72 -17.55
N SER A 356 -62.84 -35.35 -16.54
CA SER A 356 -63.51 -36.36 -15.71
C SER A 356 -64.63 -35.74 -14.86
N MET A 357 -64.46 -34.53 -14.35
CA MET A 357 -65.51 -33.82 -13.62
C MET A 357 -66.70 -33.47 -14.52
N ASP A 358 -66.46 -33.12 -15.78
CA ASP A 358 -67.54 -32.86 -16.74
C ASP A 358 -68.37 -34.12 -17.03
N GLU A 359 -67.70 -35.28 -17.19
CA GLU A 359 -68.34 -36.56 -17.41
C GLU A 359 -69.16 -37.01 -16.18
N ILE A 360 -68.60 -36.88 -14.97
CA ILE A 360 -69.33 -37.16 -13.72
C ILE A 360 -70.53 -36.22 -13.58
N GLY A 361 -70.35 -34.93 -13.86
CA GLY A 361 -71.43 -33.94 -13.83
C GLY A 361 -72.59 -34.32 -14.76
N GLN A 362 -72.27 -34.77 -15.98
CA GLN A 362 -73.27 -35.25 -16.94
C GLN A 362 -73.99 -36.51 -16.43
N HIS A 363 -73.26 -37.50 -15.90
CA HIS A 363 -73.85 -38.73 -15.33
C HIS A 363 -74.73 -38.47 -14.10
N VAL A 364 -74.33 -37.55 -13.23
CA VAL A 364 -75.12 -37.15 -12.06
C VAL A 364 -76.40 -36.43 -12.51
N GLY A 365 -76.32 -35.53 -13.50
CA GLY A 365 -77.48 -34.89 -14.09
C GLY A 365 -78.47 -35.90 -14.71
N GLN A 366 -77.96 -36.91 -15.40
CA GLN A 366 -78.78 -38.01 -15.92
C GLN A 366 -79.42 -38.84 -14.80
N SER A 367 -78.71 -39.08 -13.70
CA SER A 367 -79.23 -39.80 -12.53
C SER A 367 -80.37 -39.05 -11.84
N VAL A 368 -80.25 -37.71 -11.69
CA VAL A 368 -81.32 -36.84 -11.19
C VAL A 368 -82.56 -36.91 -12.09
N ALA A 369 -82.38 -36.91 -13.41
CA ALA A 369 -83.48 -37.03 -14.36
C ALA A 369 -84.20 -38.39 -14.26
N ILE A 370 -83.45 -39.49 -14.15
CA ILE A 370 -84.01 -40.85 -13.97
C ILE A 370 -84.76 -40.96 -12.63
N ALA A 371 -84.17 -40.46 -11.54
CA ALA A 371 -84.81 -40.47 -10.22
C ALA A 371 -86.12 -39.67 -10.24
N SER A 372 -86.13 -38.49 -10.85
CA SER A 372 -87.33 -37.67 -10.98
C SER A 372 -88.43 -38.36 -11.79
N ALA A 373 -88.08 -39.04 -12.89
CA ALA A 373 -89.01 -39.83 -13.68
C ALA A 373 -89.56 -41.04 -12.89
N ALA A 374 -88.73 -41.69 -12.07
CA ALA A 374 -89.14 -42.82 -11.23
C ALA A 374 -90.09 -42.39 -10.10
N VAL A 375 -89.89 -41.20 -9.50
CA VAL A 375 -90.85 -40.62 -8.53
C VAL A 375 -92.20 -40.37 -9.21
N ALA A 376 -92.21 -39.81 -10.42
CA ALA A 376 -93.45 -39.58 -11.18
C ALA A 376 -94.17 -40.91 -11.48
N GLN A 377 -93.44 -41.92 -11.96
CA GLN A 377 -94.01 -43.25 -12.24
C GLN A 377 -94.56 -43.94 -10.98
N ALA A 378 -93.87 -43.81 -9.84
CA ALA A 378 -94.34 -44.33 -8.56
C ALA A 378 -95.63 -43.63 -8.11
N GLN A 379 -95.74 -42.31 -8.33
CA GLN A 379 -96.93 -41.52 -8.04
C GLN A 379 -98.13 -41.97 -8.89
N ASP A 380 -97.94 -42.16 -10.20
CA ASP A 380 -98.99 -42.64 -11.10
C ASP A 380 -99.48 -44.05 -10.72
N THR A 381 -98.55 -44.90 -10.25
CA THR A 381 -98.86 -46.24 -9.76
C THR A 381 -99.65 -46.18 -8.45
N ASP A 382 -99.25 -45.34 -7.49
CA ASP A 382 -99.95 -45.09 -6.23
C ASP A 382 -101.40 -44.65 -6.47
N ASP A 383 -101.62 -43.73 -7.41
CA ASP A 383 -102.95 -43.24 -7.77
C ASP A 383 -103.83 -44.31 -8.43
N SER A 384 -103.25 -45.13 -9.31
CA SER A 384 -103.95 -46.27 -9.94
C SER A 384 -104.37 -47.32 -8.91
N VAL A 385 -103.48 -47.63 -7.96
CA VAL A 385 -103.71 -48.58 -6.86
C VAL A 385 -104.78 -48.04 -5.89
N ARG A 386 -104.77 -46.74 -5.56
CA ARG A 386 -105.86 -46.10 -4.80
C ARG A 386 -107.20 -46.18 -5.53
N GLY A 387 -107.19 -46.05 -6.86
CA GLY A 387 -108.38 -46.28 -7.70
C GLY A 387 -108.98 -47.68 -7.51
N LEU A 388 -108.13 -48.72 -7.46
CA LEU A 388 -108.56 -50.11 -7.20
C LEU A 388 -109.16 -50.28 -5.80
N ILE A 389 -108.61 -49.62 -4.77
CA ILE A 389 -109.22 -49.61 -3.43
C ILE A 389 -110.64 -49.03 -3.49
N GLY A 390 -110.82 -47.94 -4.22
CA GLY A 390 -112.13 -47.33 -4.47
C GLY A 390 -113.11 -48.31 -5.11
N ALA A 391 -112.68 -49.00 -6.18
CA ALA A 391 -113.49 -50.01 -6.86
C ALA A 391 -113.84 -51.20 -5.94
N ALA A 392 -112.86 -51.76 -5.22
CA ALA A 392 -113.08 -52.84 -4.27
C ALA A 392 -114.04 -52.44 -3.14
N ARG A 393 -113.92 -51.20 -2.62
CA ARG A 393 -114.85 -50.66 -1.63
C ARG A 393 -116.28 -50.54 -2.18
N SER A 394 -116.43 -50.15 -3.43
CA SER A 394 -117.72 -50.13 -4.12
C SER A 394 -118.31 -51.54 -4.26
N ILE A 395 -117.50 -52.56 -4.57
CA ILE A 395 -117.93 -53.97 -4.62
C ILE A 395 -118.44 -54.43 -3.26
N VAL A 396 -117.68 -54.19 -2.19
CA VAL A 396 -118.11 -54.53 -0.81
C VAL A 396 -119.47 -53.86 -0.49
N GLY A 397 -119.63 -52.59 -0.87
CA GLY A 397 -120.90 -51.87 -0.73
C GLY A 397 -122.06 -52.52 -1.49
N MET A 398 -121.88 -52.87 -2.77
CA MET A 398 -122.89 -53.54 -3.59
C MET A 398 -123.24 -54.93 -3.07
N VAL A 399 -122.23 -55.72 -2.68
CA VAL A 399 -122.39 -57.06 -2.10
C VAL A 399 -123.18 -57.01 -0.80
N GLY A 400 -122.96 -55.98 0.04
CA GLY A 400 -123.76 -55.75 1.24
C GLY A 400 -125.25 -55.54 0.94
N VAL A 401 -125.57 -54.77 -0.10
CA VAL A 401 -126.96 -54.59 -0.56
C VAL A 401 -127.56 -55.91 -1.08
N ILE A 402 -126.82 -56.66 -1.89
CA ILE A 402 -127.29 -57.96 -2.43
C ILE A 402 -127.52 -58.97 -1.31
N SER A 403 -126.62 -59.04 -0.32
CA SER A 403 -126.78 -59.91 0.84
C SER A 403 -128.03 -59.53 1.66
N ALA A 404 -128.29 -58.24 1.85
CA ALA A 404 -129.51 -57.76 2.51
C ALA A 404 -130.79 -58.11 1.72
N ILE A 405 -130.75 -58.04 0.38
CA ILE A 405 -131.84 -58.49 -0.49
C ILE A 405 -132.03 -60.00 -0.36
N ALA A 406 -130.98 -60.81 -0.45
CA ALA A 406 -131.04 -62.26 -0.31
C ALA A 406 -131.61 -62.67 1.06
N ALA A 407 -131.23 -61.98 2.14
CA ALA A 407 -131.81 -62.19 3.47
C ALA A 407 -133.32 -61.92 3.51
N ARG A 408 -133.78 -60.82 2.89
CA ARG A 408 -135.23 -60.52 2.76
C ARG A 408 -135.95 -61.53 1.88
N THR A 409 -135.38 -61.92 0.75
CA THR A 409 -135.94 -62.94 -0.15
C THR A 409 -136.05 -64.29 0.54
N ARG A 410 -135.07 -64.67 1.37
CA ARG A 410 -135.11 -65.87 2.19
C ARG A 410 -136.24 -65.83 3.22
N LEU A 411 -136.46 -64.68 3.86
CA LEU A 411 -137.59 -64.48 4.80
C LEU A 411 -138.94 -64.55 4.07
N LEU A 412 -139.07 -63.94 2.89
CA LEU A 412 -140.26 -64.04 2.05
C LEU A 412 -140.54 -65.49 1.63
N ALA A 413 -139.50 -66.21 1.20
CA ALA A 413 -139.59 -67.62 0.84
C ALA A 413 -139.93 -68.51 2.04
N LEU A 414 -139.41 -68.21 3.23
CA LEU A 414 -139.77 -68.88 4.47
C LEU A 414 -141.25 -68.66 4.82
N ASN A 415 -141.73 -67.41 4.76
CA ASN A 415 -143.13 -67.08 4.98
C ASN A 415 -144.04 -67.79 3.97
N ALA A 416 -143.65 -67.82 2.69
CA ALA A 416 -144.37 -68.55 1.65
C ALA A 416 -144.36 -70.08 1.88
N THR A 417 -143.28 -70.64 2.42
CA THR A 417 -143.19 -72.05 2.80
C THR A 417 -144.16 -72.39 3.94
N ILE A 418 -144.26 -71.50 4.95
CA ILE A 418 -145.21 -71.63 6.08
C ILE A 418 -146.66 -71.59 5.57
N GLU A 419 -146.99 -70.65 4.70
CA GLU A 419 -148.35 -70.51 4.17
C GLU A 419 -148.73 -71.69 3.26
N SER A 420 -147.77 -72.21 2.48
CA SER A 420 -147.95 -73.42 1.65
C SER A 420 -148.21 -74.67 2.51
N ALA A 421 -147.55 -74.81 3.68
CA ALA A 421 -147.80 -75.90 4.62
C ALA A 421 -149.19 -75.80 5.28
N ARG A 422 -149.75 -74.59 5.40
CA ARG A 422 -151.08 -74.32 5.96
C ARG A 422 -152.21 -74.67 4.99
N ALA A 423 -151.97 -74.60 3.68
CA ALA A 423 -152.95 -74.83 2.61
C ALA A 423 -153.17 -76.32 2.22
N GLY A 424 -152.46 -77.28 2.83
CA GLY A 424 -152.67 -78.71 2.60
C GLY A 424 -152.39 -79.19 1.16
N GLU A 425 -153.21 -80.13 0.63
CA GLU A 425 -153.04 -80.71 -0.72
C GLU A 425 -152.96 -79.66 -1.86
N ALA A 426 -153.63 -78.50 -1.72
CA ALA A 426 -153.64 -77.43 -2.72
C ALA A 426 -152.33 -76.60 -2.77
N GLY A 427 -151.52 -76.64 -1.71
CA GLY A 427 -150.29 -75.85 -1.57
C GLY A 427 -149.01 -76.53 -2.08
N LYS A 428 -149.07 -77.81 -2.51
CA LYS A 428 -147.89 -78.61 -2.88
C LYS A 428 -147.02 -77.97 -3.97
N GLY A 429 -147.63 -77.37 -4.99
CA GLY A 429 -146.89 -76.67 -6.06
C GLY A 429 -146.20 -75.40 -5.58
N PHE A 430 -146.83 -74.63 -4.69
CA PHE A 430 -146.25 -73.42 -4.09
C PHE A 430 -145.13 -73.73 -3.10
N ALA A 431 -145.22 -74.83 -2.36
CA ALA A 431 -144.17 -75.28 -1.45
C ALA A 431 -142.85 -75.54 -2.17
N VAL A 432 -142.89 -76.16 -3.36
CA VAL A 432 -141.69 -76.43 -4.18
C VAL A 432 -141.04 -75.11 -4.65
N VAL A 433 -141.83 -74.16 -5.13
CA VAL A 433 -141.33 -72.84 -5.54
C VAL A 433 -140.74 -72.08 -4.35
N ALA A 434 -141.40 -72.10 -3.19
CA ALA A 434 -140.91 -71.45 -1.98
C ALA A 434 -139.59 -72.08 -1.47
N SER A 435 -139.45 -73.41 -1.52
CA SER A 435 -138.18 -74.07 -1.20
C SER A 435 -137.07 -73.74 -2.19
N GLU A 436 -137.38 -73.65 -3.49
CA GLU A 436 -136.43 -73.30 -4.53
C GLU A 436 -135.92 -71.86 -4.37
N VAL A 437 -136.83 -70.91 -4.11
CA VAL A 437 -136.47 -69.50 -3.84
C VAL A 437 -135.64 -69.37 -2.56
N LYS A 438 -135.97 -70.13 -1.52
CA LYS A 438 -135.18 -70.18 -0.27
C LYS A 438 -133.77 -70.69 -0.52
N GLN A 439 -133.63 -71.78 -1.28
CA GLN A 439 -132.33 -72.36 -1.63
C GLN A 439 -131.50 -71.42 -2.50
N LEU A 440 -132.12 -70.76 -3.48
CA LEU A 440 -131.48 -69.75 -4.32
C LEU A 440 -131.01 -68.54 -3.49
N ALA A 441 -131.81 -68.07 -2.52
CA ALA A 441 -131.42 -67.01 -1.60
C ALA A 441 -130.26 -67.42 -0.67
N GLU A 442 -130.24 -68.67 -0.19
CA GLU A 442 -129.11 -69.24 0.57
C GLU A 442 -127.83 -69.37 -0.27
N GLN A 443 -127.97 -69.77 -1.53
CA GLN A 443 -126.86 -69.82 -2.48
C GLN A 443 -126.34 -68.40 -2.80
N THR A 444 -127.24 -67.43 -2.96
CA THR A 444 -126.89 -66.01 -3.17
C THR A 444 -126.14 -65.45 -1.96
N ALA A 445 -126.62 -65.70 -0.73
CA ALA A 445 -125.95 -65.25 0.49
C ALA A 445 -124.52 -65.80 0.61
N ARG A 446 -124.34 -67.11 0.38
CA ARG A 446 -123.01 -67.75 0.36
C ARG A 446 -122.11 -67.18 -0.73
N ALA A 447 -122.63 -66.97 -1.93
CA ALA A 447 -121.87 -66.34 -3.02
C ALA A 447 -121.47 -64.90 -2.66
N THR A 448 -122.35 -64.11 -2.04
CA THR A 448 -122.02 -62.76 -1.58
C THR A 448 -120.97 -62.74 -0.46
N GLU A 449 -121.01 -63.69 0.47
CA GLU A 449 -119.96 -63.82 1.50
C GLU A 449 -118.59 -64.12 0.87
N GLN A 450 -118.53 -65.01 -0.13
CA GLN A 450 -117.31 -65.30 -0.86
C GLN A 450 -116.78 -64.08 -1.63
N ILE A 451 -117.67 -63.32 -2.29
CA ILE A 451 -117.26 -62.09 -3.00
C ILE A 451 -116.77 -61.03 -2.01
N ALA A 452 -117.43 -60.87 -0.85
CA ALA A 452 -117.00 -59.95 0.19
C ALA A 452 -115.60 -60.31 0.73
N ALA A 453 -115.36 -61.60 1.00
CA ALA A 453 -114.05 -62.09 1.43
C ALA A 453 -112.97 -61.84 0.36
N GLN A 454 -113.28 -62.08 -0.92
CA GLN A 454 -112.36 -61.80 -2.03
C GLN A 454 -112.05 -60.30 -2.16
N ALA A 455 -113.06 -59.44 -2.03
CA ALA A 455 -112.89 -57.99 -2.10
C ALA A 455 -112.07 -57.45 -0.91
N ALA A 456 -112.26 -58.00 0.30
CA ALA A 456 -111.43 -57.68 1.46
C ALA A 456 -109.98 -58.14 1.29
N GLY A 457 -109.76 -59.32 0.68
CA GLY A 457 -108.43 -59.81 0.31
C GLY A 457 -107.73 -58.90 -0.71
N ILE A 458 -108.49 -58.39 -1.70
CA ILE A 458 -107.99 -57.37 -2.64
C ILE A 458 -107.59 -56.11 -1.87
N GLN A 459 -108.46 -55.57 -1.00
CA GLN A 459 -108.15 -54.37 -0.21
C GLN A 459 -106.88 -54.52 0.63
N ALA A 460 -106.74 -55.61 1.39
CA ALA A 460 -105.55 -55.87 2.21
C ALA A 460 -104.26 -55.95 1.38
N THR A 461 -104.32 -56.62 0.22
CA THR A 461 -103.18 -56.70 -0.71
C THR A 461 -102.84 -55.31 -1.28
N THR A 462 -103.87 -54.53 -1.58
CA THR A 462 -103.72 -53.19 -2.18
C THR A 462 -103.13 -52.19 -1.18
N ASP A 463 -103.53 -52.26 0.11
CA ASP A 463 -102.92 -51.47 1.19
C ASP A 463 -101.43 -51.81 1.37
N GLY A 464 -101.08 -53.10 1.33
CA GLY A 464 -99.67 -53.54 1.36
C GLY A 464 -98.86 -52.99 0.18
N THR A 465 -99.46 -52.93 -1.01
CA THR A 465 -98.85 -52.34 -2.21
C THR A 465 -98.61 -50.84 -2.05
N ILE A 466 -99.56 -50.06 -1.51
CA ILE A 466 -99.36 -48.62 -1.26
C ILE A 466 -98.19 -48.38 -0.31
N GLN A 467 -98.08 -49.16 0.78
CA GLN A 467 -96.95 -49.03 1.70
C GLN A 467 -95.61 -49.37 1.04
N ALA A 468 -95.59 -50.36 0.13
CA ALA A 468 -94.40 -50.67 -0.65
C ALA A 468 -94.03 -49.53 -1.60
N ILE A 469 -95.00 -48.93 -2.29
CA ILE A 469 -94.78 -47.78 -3.18
C ILE A 469 -94.27 -46.57 -2.39
N ALA A 470 -94.81 -46.30 -1.21
CA ALA A 470 -94.34 -45.21 -0.35
C ALA A 470 -92.84 -45.37 0.01
N ARG A 471 -92.42 -46.57 0.43
CA ARG A 471 -90.99 -46.86 0.71
C ARG A 471 -90.11 -46.70 -0.53
N ILE A 472 -90.60 -47.08 -1.72
CA ILE A 472 -89.88 -46.87 -2.99
C ILE A 472 -89.71 -45.36 -3.26
N LYS A 473 -90.77 -44.57 -3.06
CA LYS A 473 -90.72 -43.11 -3.23
C LYS A 473 -89.70 -42.45 -2.29
N ASP A 474 -89.66 -42.85 -1.02
CA ASP A 474 -88.68 -42.35 -0.05
C ASP A 474 -87.25 -42.69 -0.49
N THR A 475 -87.01 -43.95 -0.89
CA THR A 475 -85.69 -44.41 -1.37
C THR A 475 -85.22 -43.62 -2.60
N ILE A 476 -86.11 -43.36 -3.56
CA ILE A 476 -85.78 -42.57 -4.75
C ILE A 476 -85.56 -41.09 -4.38
N GLY A 477 -86.31 -40.56 -3.41
CA GLY A 477 -86.10 -39.23 -2.85
C GLY A 477 -84.69 -39.06 -2.26
N ASP A 478 -84.25 -40.04 -1.47
CA ASP A 478 -82.89 -40.08 -0.92
C ASP A 478 -81.82 -40.17 -2.03
N MET A 479 -82.06 -40.97 -3.08
CA MET A 479 -81.16 -41.03 -4.25
C MET A 479 -81.05 -39.67 -4.96
N ASN A 480 -82.17 -38.93 -5.07
CA ASN A 480 -82.18 -37.61 -5.70
C ASN A 480 -81.41 -36.57 -4.85
N ALA A 481 -81.61 -36.59 -3.53
CA ALA A 481 -80.88 -35.72 -2.61
C ALA A 481 -79.36 -36.01 -2.62
N LEU A 482 -78.98 -37.30 -2.62
CA LEU A 482 -77.58 -37.72 -2.73
C LEU A 482 -76.96 -37.27 -4.06
N SER A 483 -77.68 -37.44 -5.18
CA SER A 483 -77.22 -36.99 -6.50
C SER A 483 -77.00 -35.47 -6.53
N GLY A 484 -77.87 -34.69 -5.90
CA GLY A 484 -77.68 -33.24 -5.74
C GLY A 484 -76.43 -32.88 -4.93
N ALA A 485 -76.15 -33.62 -3.84
CA ALA A 485 -74.93 -33.44 -3.05
C ALA A 485 -73.66 -33.79 -3.84
N VAL A 486 -73.69 -34.85 -4.67
CA VAL A 486 -72.58 -35.22 -5.56
C VAL A 486 -72.37 -34.13 -6.61
N ALA A 487 -73.43 -33.62 -7.25
CA ALA A 487 -73.32 -32.53 -8.23
C ALA A 487 -72.63 -31.28 -7.63
N ALA A 488 -73.02 -30.87 -6.42
CA ALA A 488 -72.39 -29.75 -5.72
C ALA A 488 -70.92 -30.02 -5.33
N ALA A 489 -70.55 -31.28 -5.09
CA ALA A 489 -69.15 -31.65 -4.86
C ALA A 489 -68.31 -31.59 -6.14
N VAL A 490 -68.86 -32.09 -7.26
CA VAL A 490 -68.22 -32.07 -8.58
C VAL A 490 -67.95 -30.63 -9.05
N GLU A 491 -68.92 -29.73 -8.89
CA GLU A 491 -68.75 -28.31 -9.26
C GLU A 491 -67.62 -27.64 -8.46
N ARG A 492 -67.52 -27.92 -7.16
CA ARG A 492 -66.42 -27.42 -6.32
C ARG A 492 -65.05 -28.00 -6.72
N GLN A 493 -65.02 -29.27 -7.11
CA GLN A 493 -63.78 -29.91 -7.61
C GLN A 493 -63.37 -29.35 -8.97
N ARG A 494 -64.32 -29.04 -9.86
CA ARG A 494 -64.06 -28.38 -11.13
C ARG A 494 -63.41 -27.01 -10.92
N GLY A 495 -63.96 -26.18 -10.03
CA GLY A 495 -63.33 -24.90 -9.67
C GLY A 495 -61.92 -25.05 -9.09
N SER A 496 -61.68 -26.11 -8.32
CA SER A 496 -60.33 -26.41 -7.80
C SER A 496 -59.35 -26.83 -8.91
N ALA A 497 -59.83 -27.53 -9.95
CA ALA A 497 -59.02 -27.91 -11.11
C ALA A 497 -58.61 -26.68 -11.93
N ASP A 498 -59.52 -25.74 -12.13
CA ASP A 498 -59.24 -24.47 -12.81
C ASP A 498 -58.21 -23.63 -12.03
N ASP A 499 -58.35 -23.54 -10.69
CA ASP A 499 -57.37 -22.87 -9.82
C ASP A 499 -55.98 -23.52 -9.90
N ILE A 500 -55.91 -24.85 -9.97
CA ILE A 500 -54.65 -25.59 -10.18
C ILE A 500 -54.05 -25.22 -11.55
N GLY A 501 -54.87 -25.15 -12.60
CA GLY A 501 -54.44 -24.71 -13.93
C GLY A 501 -53.83 -23.31 -13.93
N GLN A 502 -54.46 -22.36 -13.24
CA GLN A 502 -53.93 -20.99 -13.13
C GLN A 502 -52.57 -20.96 -12.40
N ARG A 503 -52.42 -21.72 -11.31
CA ARG A 503 -51.14 -21.83 -10.58
C ARG A 503 -50.04 -22.50 -11.41
N ILE A 504 -50.39 -23.51 -12.21
CA ILE A 504 -49.46 -24.16 -13.15
C ILE A 504 -48.93 -23.15 -14.17
N ALA A 505 -49.80 -22.28 -14.71
CA ALA A 505 -49.39 -21.23 -15.64
C ALA A 505 -48.40 -20.22 -15.01
N GLU A 506 -48.62 -19.83 -13.75
CA GLU A 506 -47.68 -18.96 -13.01
C GLU A 506 -46.30 -19.61 -12.81
N VAL A 507 -46.27 -20.90 -12.45
CA VAL A 507 -45.02 -21.66 -12.28
C VAL A 507 -44.31 -21.83 -13.63
N SER A 508 -45.05 -22.07 -14.71
CA SER A 508 -44.51 -22.18 -16.06
C SER A 508 -43.80 -20.88 -16.48
N ALA A 509 -44.47 -19.73 -16.33
CA ALA A 509 -43.89 -18.42 -16.62
C ALA A 509 -42.63 -18.14 -15.79
N THR A 510 -42.63 -18.60 -14.52
CA THR A 510 -41.45 -18.49 -13.65
C THR A 510 -40.29 -19.37 -14.13
N ALA A 511 -40.56 -20.60 -14.57
CA ALA A 511 -39.55 -21.49 -15.12
C ALA A 511 -38.94 -20.94 -16.42
N GLU A 512 -39.76 -20.36 -17.31
CA GLU A 512 -39.27 -19.68 -18.52
C GLU A 512 -38.39 -18.47 -18.19
N ALA A 513 -38.83 -17.61 -17.27
CA ALA A 513 -38.05 -16.46 -16.83
C ALA A 513 -36.71 -16.86 -16.19
N LEU A 514 -36.70 -17.96 -15.43
CA LEU A 514 -35.50 -18.51 -14.82
C LEU A 514 -34.55 -19.11 -15.87
N SER A 515 -35.08 -19.82 -16.87
CA SER A 515 -34.29 -20.32 -18.01
C SER A 515 -33.57 -19.17 -18.73
N ALA A 516 -34.29 -18.10 -19.05
CA ALA A 516 -33.70 -16.90 -19.67
C ALA A 516 -32.67 -16.19 -18.76
N ALA A 517 -32.86 -16.24 -17.44
CA ALA A 517 -31.88 -15.71 -16.50
C ALA A 517 -30.59 -16.56 -16.47
N ILE A 518 -30.71 -17.89 -16.52
CA ILE A 518 -29.58 -18.83 -16.54
C ILE A 518 -28.72 -18.63 -17.80
N GLU A 519 -29.34 -18.44 -18.97
CA GLU A 519 -28.60 -18.11 -20.20
C GLU A 519 -27.82 -16.79 -20.09
N ARG A 520 -28.42 -15.75 -19.49
CA ARG A 520 -27.74 -14.49 -19.21
C ARG A 520 -26.59 -14.65 -18.21
N PHE A 521 -26.76 -15.49 -17.18
CA PHE A 521 -25.69 -15.82 -16.24
C PHE A 521 -24.55 -16.57 -16.91
N GLY A 522 -24.85 -17.55 -17.77
CA GLY A 522 -23.86 -18.30 -18.54
C GLY A 522 -23.01 -17.40 -19.44
N SER A 523 -23.66 -16.57 -20.27
CA SER A 523 -22.94 -15.59 -21.11
C SER A 523 -22.17 -14.56 -20.28
N GLY A 524 -22.66 -14.18 -19.09
CA GLY A 524 -21.94 -13.36 -18.13
C GLY A 524 -20.63 -13.98 -17.65
N ALA A 525 -20.65 -15.28 -17.33
CA ALA A 525 -19.47 -16.05 -16.95
C ALA A 525 -18.47 -16.14 -18.11
N GLU A 526 -18.90 -16.47 -19.32
CA GLU A 526 -18.02 -16.52 -20.51
C GLU A 526 -17.31 -15.20 -20.79
N ARG A 527 -18.04 -14.07 -20.73
CA ARG A 527 -17.41 -12.74 -20.88
C ARG A 527 -16.41 -12.44 -19.76
N THR A 528 -16.70 -12.90 -18.55
CA THR A 528 -15.78 -12.75 -17.40
C THR A 528 -14.52 -13.57 -17.63
N ASP A 529 -14.63 -14.80 -18.13
CA ASP A 529 -13.48 -15.65 -18.46
C ASP A 529 -12.60 -15.03 -19.57
N ALA A 530 -13.23 -14.48 -20.61
CA ALA A 530 -12.53 -13.78 -21.68
C ALA A 530 -11.80 -12.52 -21.18
N ALA A 531 -12.49 -11.65 -20.41
CA ALA A 531 -11.88 -10.45 -19.83
C ALA A 531 -10.73 -10.80 -18.88
N THR A 532 -10.89 -11.87 -18.11
CA THR A 532 -9.86 -12.36 -17.19
C THR A 532 -8.64 -12.88 -17.94
N SER A 533 -8.83 -13.57 -19.06
CA SER A 533 -7.73 -14.01 -19.92
C SER A 533 -6.95 -12.81 -20.50
N HIS A 534 -7.64 -11.74 -20.90
CA HIS A 534 -6.96 -10.49 -21.30
C HIS A 534 -6.15 -9.83 -20.18
N VAL A 535 -6.64 -9.88 -18.94
CA VAL A 535 -5.90 -9.34 -17.78
C VAL A 535 -4.66 -10.19 -17.48
N LEU A 536 -4.75 -11.52 -17.60
CA LEU A 536 -3.58 -12.41 -17.46
C LEU A 536 -2.51 -12.09 -18.50
N ASP A 537 -2.89 -11.99 -19.77
CA ASP A 537 -1.96 -11.64 -20.85
C ASP A 537 -1.29 -10.28 -20.61
N ALA A 538 -2.05 -9.29 -20.13
CA ALA A 538 -1.53 -7.96 -19.82
C ALA A 538 -0.58 -7.98 -18.61
N ALA A 539 -0.89 -8.76 -17.58
CA ALA A 539 -0.05 -8.92 -16.39
C ALA A 539 1.28 -9.61 -16.74
N ASP A 540 1.23 -10.68 -17.55
CA ASP A 540 2.43 -11.38 -18.04
C ASP A 540 3.30 -10.45 -18.91
N GLY A 541 2.67 -9.67 -19.80
CA GLY A 541 3.37 -8.67 -20.60
C GLY A 541 4.05 -7.59 -19.76
N LEU A 542 3.38 -7.10 -18.71
CA LEU A 542 3.92 -6.10 -17.80
C LEU A 542 5.09 -6.65 -16.97
N ALA A 543 4.99 -7.90 -16.50
CA ALA A 543 6.06 -8.58 -15.80
C ALA A 543 7.31 -8.74 -16.69
N ALA A 544 7.13 -9.18 -17.93
CA ALA A 544 8.22 -9.31 -18.90
C ALA A 544 8.89 -7.96 -19.24
N LEU A 545 8.10 -6.90 -19.42
CA LEU A 545 8.61 -5.55 -19.66
C LEU A 545 9.41 -5.02 -18.46
N THR A 546 8.92 -5.26 -17.25
CA THR A 546 9.57 -4.82 -16.01
C THR A 546 10.94 -5.49 -15.84
N GLU A 547 11.00 -6.80 -16.07
CA GLU A 547 12.25 -7.56 -15.99
C GLU A 547 13.24 -7.13 -17.09
N GLY A 548 12.75 -6.94 -18.32
CA GLY A 548 13.57 -6.44 -19.42
C GLY A 548 14.12 -5.03 -19.20
N LEU A 549 13.32 -4.14 -18.58
CA LEU A 549 13.75 -2.79 -18.25
C LEU A 549 14.76 -2.78 -17.11
N ARG A 550 14.57 -3.63 -16.09
CA ARG A 550 15.53 -3.83 -15.00
C ARG A 550 16.91 -4.23 -15.53
N ALA A 551 16.96 -5.26 -16.38
CA ALA A 551 18.21 -5.74 -16.96
C ALA A 551 18.93 -4.67 -17.81
N ARG A 552 18.19 -3.80 -18.52
CA ARG A 552 18.76 -2.69 -19.30
C ARG A 552 19.32 -1.59 -18.39
N VAL A 553 18.63 -1.26 -17.31
CA VAL A 553 19.07 -0.25 -16.33
C VAL A 553 20.32 -0.74 -15.61
N ASP A 554 20.34 -1.99 -15.15
CA ASP A 554 21.48 -2.58 -14.45
C ASP A 554 22.74 -2.56 -15.35
N ARG A 555 22.59 -2.90 -16.64
CA ARG A 555 23.68 -2.81 -17.62
C ARG A 555 24.16 -1.38 -17.82
N PHE A 556 23.25 -0.43 -18.00
CA PHE A 556 23.60 0.99 -18.17
C PHE A 556 24.37 1.55 -16.97
N LEU A 557 23.96 1.18 -15.74
CA LEU A 557 24.65 1.59 -14.52
C LEU A 557 26.03 0.94 -14.37
N ALA A 558 26.17 -0.33 -14.78
CA ALA A 558 27.47 -0.99 -14.85
C ALA A 558 28.41 -0.28 -15.84
N ASP A 559 27.92 0.04 -17.06
CA ASP A 559 28.71 0.75 -18.08
C ASP A 559 29.18 2.13 -17.60
N ILE A 560 28.35 2.86 -16.85
CA ILE A 560 28.75 4.16 -16.27
C ILE A 560 29.86 3.98 -15.22
N ARG A 561 29.73 2.98 -14.34
CA ARG A 561 30.74 2.71 -13.30
C ARG A 561 32.07 2.29 -13.94
N ASP A 562 32.04 1.44 -14.96
CA ASP A 562 33.23 0.98 -15.67
C ASP A 562 33.86 2.08 -16.53
N GLY A 563 33.04 2.94 -17.16
CA GLY A 563 33.50 4.10 -17.93
C GLY A 563 34.21 5.16 -17.09
N THR A 564 33.88 5.28 -15.79
CA THR A 564 34.59 6.19 -14.88
C THR A 564 35.98 5.69 -14.44
N ALA A 565 36.32 4.42 -14.71
CA ALA A 565 37.64 3.87 -14.41
C ALA A 565 38.65 4.00 -15.57
N ALA A 566 38.21 4.37 -16.78
CA ALA A 566 39.04 4.32 -17.99
C ALA A 566 39.75 5.64 -18.38
N ASP A 567 39.48 6.76 -17.72
CA ASP A 567 40.02 8.09 -18.10
C ASP A 567 41.44 8.38 -17.54
N GLY A 568 42.23 7.32 -17.34
CA GLY A 568 43.57 7.34 -16.77
C GLY A 568 44.69 6.85 -17.69
N ASP A 569 44.52 6.84 -19.02
CA ASP A 569 45.60 6.50 -19.95
C ASP A 569 46.37 7.74 -20.46
N PRO A 570 47.66 7.93 -20.09
CA PRO A 570 48.49 9.05 -20.53
C PRO A 570 49.03 8.91 -21.96
N SER A 571 48.57 7.93 -22.77
CA SER A 571 49.18 7.62 -24.06
C SER A 571 48.92 8.61 -25.21
N ASN A 572 47.97 9.56 -25.10
CA ASN A 572 47.60 10.45 -26.21
C ASN A 572 48.14 11.90 -26.11
N ARG A 573 49.44 12.08 -25.84
CA ARG A 573 50.14 13.36 -26.00
C ARG A 573 51.44 13.25 -26.81
N ARG A 574 51.36 12.77 -28.06
CA ARG A 574 52.39 13.02 -29.09
C ARG A 574 51.79 13.01 -30.49
N ALA A 575 51.17 14.11 -30.89
CA ALA A 575 51.07 14.56 -32.28
C ALA A 575 50.54 16.01 -32.26
N GLY A 576 51.42 16.97 -32.55
CA GLY A 576 51.14 18.41 -32.51
C GLY A 576 52.43 19.19 -32.36
#